data_AF-A0A543EMG2-F1
#
_entry.id   AF-A0A543EMG2-F1
#
_cell.length_a   1.000
_cell.length_b   1.000
_cell.length_c   1.000
_cell.angle_alpha   90.00
_cell.angle_beta   90.00
_cell.angle_gamma   90.00
#
_symmetry.space_group_name_H-M   'P 1'
#
loop_
_entity.id
_entity.type
_entity.pdbx_description
1 polymer ?
#
loop_
_entity_poly.entity_id
_entity_poly.type
_entity_poly.pdbx_seq_one_letter_code
_entity_poly.pdbx_strand_id
1 'polypeptide(L)'
;MKRLKYIVIPMLCLAVASCGHQKNKDTESLVETQGSTQTEPFNLAKVAVGQNINEILKSAGATAKEAVRTSEVTLIGNEKLAFSSKELLHFNGIDLEGKNNKNINKVLLHFGKVDQEIGPLANEKEDELGMYQLDIYTEEEKTALFDNLNKTLQKPTFDTIREGFESEIRDNEIIKTHNKLRQEVAIWKNKDMLYYYCETKIDNRPDEYRCNLFVFKNKEWKDLLKGSGYPDLDKISL
;
A
#
# COMPACT_ATOMS: atom_id res chain seq x y z
N MET A 1 -72.96 -13.80 -45.61
CA MET A 1 -71.95 -14.84 -45.28
C MET A 1 -70.55 -14.27 -45.47
N LYS A 2 -69.82 -14.01 -44.38
CA LYS A 2 -68.41 -14.37 -44.14
C LYS A 2 -68.13 -14.03 -42.68
N ARG A 3 -67.72 -15.06 -41.94
CA ARG A 3 -67.66 -15.12 -40.48
C ARG A 3 -66.38 -14.44 -39.98
N LEU A 4 -66.47 -13.61 -38.94
CA LEU A 4 -65.37 -13.47 -37.99
C LEU A 4 -65.93 -13.67 -36.58
N LYS A 5 -65.27 -14.57 -35.86
CA LYS A 5 -65.69 -15.13 -34.57
C LYS A 5 -65.34 -14.15 -33.44
N TYR A 6 -66.28 -14.07 -32.48
CA TYR A 6 -66.17 -13.60 -31.10
C TYR A 6 -64.79 -13.92 -30.46
N ILE A 7 -64.30 -13.18 -29.46
CA ILE A 7 -64.83 -13.16 -28.09
C ILE A 7 -64.31 -11.92 -27.34
N VAL A 8 -65.21 -11.32 -26.54
CA VAL A 8 -64.97 -10.21 -25.63
C VAL A 8 -64.75 -10.76 -24.19
N ILE A 9 -64.24 -9.86 -23.34
CA ILE A 9 -64.49 -9.70 -21.88
C ILE A 9 -63.55 -10.46 -20.90
N PRO A 10 -63.32 -9.98 -19.64
CA PRO A 10 -62.75 -8.71 -19.13
C PRO A 10 -61.56 -8.89 -18.14
N MET A 11 -60.88 -7.76 -17.89
CA MET A 11 -60.42 -7.19 -16.60
C MET A 11 -60.05 -8.14 -15.43
N LEU A 12 -58.77 -8.14 -15.05
CA LEU A 12 -58.35 -8.35 -13.66
C LEU A 12 -57.23 -7.37 -13.30
N CYS A 13 -57.55 -6.39 -12.46
CA CYS A 13 -56.58 -5.62 -11.69
C CYS A 13 -55.97 -6.54 -10.64
N LEU A 14 -54.65 -6.72 -10.63
CA LEU A 14 -53.91 -7.32 -9.52
C LEU A 14 -52.66 -6.50 -9.19
N ALA A 15 -52.78 -5.81 -8.05
CA ALA A 15 -51.77 -5.53 -7.04
C ALA A 15 -50.31 -5.34 -7.48
N VAL A 16 -49.84 -4.09 -7.40
CA VAL A 16 -48.44 -3.78 -7.11
C VAL A 16 -48.13 -4.21 -5.67
N ALA A 17 -47.47 -5.37 -5.54
CA ALA A 17 -46.85 -5.80 -4.30
C ALA A 17 -45.33 -5.59 -4.37
N SER A 18 -44.87 -4.69 -3.52
CA SER A 18 -43.65 -4.77 -2.69
C SER A 18 -42.27 -5.00 -3.32
N CYS A 19 -41.41 -4.01 -3.10
CA CYS A 19 -39.97 -4.10 -2.76
C CYS A 19 -39.24 -5.41 -3.11
N GLY A 20 -38.54 -5.39 -4.24
CA GLY A 20 -37.37 -6.23 -4.47
C GLY A 20 -36.12 -5.35 -4.51
N HIS A 21 -35.40 -5.29 -3.39
CA HIS A 21 -34.04 -4.77 -3.32
C HIS A 21 -33.18 -5.53 -4.36
N GLN A 22 -32.81 -4.89 -5.47
CA GLN A 22 -31.73 -5.38 -6.32
C GLN A 22 -30.41 -5.16 -5.58
N LYS A 23 -29.99 -6.18 -4.83
CA LYS A 23 -28.61 -6.34 -4.41
C LYS A 23 -27.75 -6.45 -5.67
N ASN A 24 -26.94 -5.44 -5.94
CA ASN A 24 -25.74 -5.58 -6.76
C ASN A 24 -24.89 -6.68 -6.12
N LYS A 25 -24.90 -7.86 -6.74
CA LYS A 25 -23.78 -8.78 -6.68
C LYS A 25 -22.83 -8.29 -7.75
N ASP A 26 -21.72 -7.72 -7.33
CA ASP A 26 -20.40 -7.87 -7.95
C ASP A 26 -19.41 -7.10 -7.08
N THR A 27 -18.97 -7.80 -6.05
CA THR A 27 -17.72 -7.55 -5.36
C THR A 27 -17.29 -8.95 -4.97
N GLU A 28 -16.40 -9.56 -5.76
CA GLU A 28 -15.61 -10.67 -5.23
C GLU A 28 -14.80 -10.09 -4.07
N SER A 29 -15.41 -10.18 -2.90
CA SER A 29 -14.86 -9.74 -1.64
C SER A 29 -13.68 -10.65 -1.33
N LEU A 30 -12.51 -10.05 -1.09
CA LEU A 30 -11.37 -10.65 -0.38
C LEU A 30 -11.87 -11.75 0.56
N VAL A 31 -11.60 -13.00 0.19
CA VAL A 31 -12.25 -14.17 0.76
C VAL A 31 -11.94 -14.24 2.26
N GLU A 32 -12.98 -14.17 3.08
CA GLU A 32 -12.90 -14.40 4.52
C GLU A 32 -12.35 -15.80 4.78
N THR A 33 -11.10 -15.87 5.20
CA THR A 33 -10.55 -17.11 5.73
C THR A 33 -10.43 -16.94 7.24
N GLN A 34 -11.25 -17.69 8.00
CA GLN A 34 -11.13 -17.78 9.45
C GLN A 34 -9.68 -18.19 9.81
N GLY A 35 -9.12 -17.50 10.81
CA GLY A 35 -7.71 -17.55 11.17
C GLY A 35 -7.17 -18.97 11.30
N SER A 36 -6.16 -19.29 10.50
CA SER A 36 -5.33 -20.46 10.76
C SER A 36 -4.42 -20.19 11.94
N THR A 37 -4.12 -21.23 12.72
CA THR A 37 -3.09 -21.20 13.76
C THR A 37 -1.77 -20.71 13.18
N GLN A 38 -1.36 -19.50 13.57
CA GLN A 38 -0.07 -18.91 13.24
C GLN A 38 1.02 -19.79 13.88
N THR A 39 1.83 -20.47 13.08
CA THR A 39 2.87 -21.38 13.58
C THR A 39 4.17 -20.67 13.91
N GLU A 40 4.42 -19.49 13.32
CA GLU A 40 5.57 -18.63 13.59
C GLU A 40 5.14 -17.16 13.66
N PRO A 41 5.80 -16.32 14.47
CA PRO A 41 5.59 -14.88 14.44
C PRO A 41 5.76 -14.33 13.02
N PHE A 42 4.83 -13.48 12.61
CA PHE A 42 4.87 -12.84 11.30
C PHE A 42 6.12 -11.99 11.16
N ASN A 43 6.65 -11.90 9.93
CA ASN A 43 7.89 -11.21 9.66
C ASN A 43 7.88 -10.63 8.23
N LEU A 44 7.79 -9.30 8.13
CA LEU A 44 7.82 -8.57 6.86
C LEU A 44 9.08 -8.83 6.02
N ALA A 45 10.22 -9.11 6.65
CA ALA A 45 11.45 -9.42 5.92
C ALA A 45 11.37 -10.75 5.14
N LYS A 46 10.42 -11.64 5.47
CA LYS A 46 10.14 -12.88 4.73
C LYS A 46 9.08 -12.70 3.64
N VAL A 47 8.37 -11.57 3.61
CA VAL A 47 7.35 -11.28 2.58
C VAL A 47 8.04 -10.94 1.26
N ALA A 48 7.59 -11.58 0.19
CA ALA A 48 8.11 -11.36 -1.15
C ALA A 48 7.04 -10.74 -2.05
N VAL A 49 7.46 -9.84 -2.93
CA VAL A 49 6.63 -9.34 -4.03
C VAL A 49 6.21 -10.50 -4.93
N GLY A 50 4.95 -10.49 -5.37
CA GLY A 50 4.27 -11.54 -6.11
C GLY A 50 3.52 -12.55 -5.24
N GLN A 51 3.64 -12.49 -3.91
CA GLN A 51 2.81 -13.29 -3.01
C GLN A 51 1.36 -12.80 -3.00
N ASN A 52 0.42 -13.72 -2.84
CA ASN A 52 -1.00 -13.37 -2.72
C ASN A 52 -1.25 -12.62 -1.40
N ILE A 53 -1.98 -11.51 -1.48
CA ILE A 53 -2.26 -10.66 -0.32
C ILE A 53 -3.03 -11.40 0.78
N ASN A 54 -3.97 -12.28 0.42
CA ASN A 54 -4.76 -13.03 1.40
C ASN A 54 -3.89 -14.03 2.17
N GLU A 55 -2.88 -14.62 1.52
CA GLU A 55 -1.91 -15.50 2.19
C GLU A 55 -1.03 -14.74 3.17
N ILE A 56 -0.58 -13.53 2.79
CA ILE A 56 0.18 -12.64 3.68
C ILE A 56 -0.66 -12.30 4.91
N LEU A 57 -1.89 -11.82 4.73
CA LEU A 57 -2.78 -11.46 5.84
C LEU A 57 -3.09 -12.66 6.74
N LYS A 58 -3.38 -13.82 6.16
CA LYS A 58 -3.59 -15.06 6.89
C LYS A 58 -2.37 -15.46 7.72
N SER A 59 -1.17 -15.33 7.17
CA SER A 59 0.08 -15.63 7.89
C SER A 59 0.36 -14.66 9.04
N ALA A 60 -0.14 -13.42 8.93
CA ALA A 60 -0.09 -12.43 9.99
C ALA A 60 -1.19 -12.61 11.04
N GLY A 61 -2.18 -13.47 10.80
CA GLY A 61 -3.39 -13.52 11.61
C GLY A 61 -4.25 -12.26 11.50
N ALA A 62 -4.08 -11.50 10.42
CA ALA A 62 -4.78 -10.24 10.16
C ALA A 62 -5.87 -10.42 9.11
N THR A 63 -6.84 -9.50 9.10
CA THR A 63 -7.89 -9.46 8.10
C THR A 63 -7.92 -8.12 7.37
N ALA A 64 -8.37 -8.12 6.11
CA ALA A 64 -8.46 -6.90 5.33
C ALA A 64 -9.49 -5.88 5.86
N LYS A 65 -10.27 -6.23 6.89
CA LYS A 65 -11.19 -5.34 7.63
C LYS A 65 -10.48 -4.52 8.70
N GLU A 66 -9.36 -5.02 9.23
CA GLU A 66 -8.53 -4.30 10.20
C GLU A 66 -7.69 -3.21 9.51
N ALA A 67 -7.56 -3.28 8.19
CA ALA A 67 -6.83 -2.29 7.42
C ALA A 67 -7.63 -1.01 7.20
N VAL A 68 -6.93 0.13 7.24
CA VAL A 68 -7.42 1.36 6.64
C VAL A 68 -7.26 1.24 5.12
N ARG A 69 -8.40 1.08 4.43
CA ARG A 69 -8.46 1.09 2.97
C ARG A 69 -8.50 2.52 2.45
N THR A 70 -7.78 2.77 1.36
CA THR A 70 -8.07 3.94 0.54
C THR A 70 -8.67 3.49 -0.77
N SER A 71 -9.77 4.12 -1.18
CA SER A 71 -10.42 3.87 -2.47
C SER A 71 -9.59 4.33 -3.68
N GLU A 72 -8.43 4.94 -3.44
CA GLU A 72 -7.52 5.40 -4.48
C GLU A 72 -6.59 4.27 -4.91
N VAL A 73 -6.72 3.88 -6.17
CA VAL A 73 -5.78 2.99 -6.88
C VAL A 73 -4.56 3.82 -7.30
N THR A 74 -3.37 3.26 -7.22
CA THR A 74 -2.15 3.92 -7.72
C THR A 74 -2.23 4.11 -9.24
N LEU A 75 -1.39 4.97 -9.80
CA LEU A 75 -1.28 5.17 -11.25
C LEU A 75 -0.85 3.91 -12.04
N ILE A 76 -0.48 2.83 -11.32
CA ILE A 76 -0.07 1.54 -11.87
C ILE A 76 -1.01 0.40 -11.43
N GLY A 77 -2.26 0.72 -11.06
CA GLY A 77 -3.32 -0.29 -10.88
C GLY A 77 -3.33 -1.01 -9.53
N ASN A 78 -2.63 -0.49 -8.50
CA ASN A 78 -2.59 -1.15 -7.19
C ASN A 78 -3.49 -0.49 -6.15
N GLU A 79 -4.25 -1.29 -5.42
CA GLU A 79 -4.90 -0.87 -4.17
C GLU A 79 -3.90 -0.91 -3.01
N LYS A 80 -4.27 -0.31 -1.87
CA LYS A 80 -3.47 -0.37 -0.64
C LYS A 80 -4.28 -0.76 0.59
N LEU A 81 -3.69 -1.62 1.41
CA LEU A 81 -4.15 -1.91 2.77
C LEU A 81 -3.11 -1.35 3.75
N ALA A 82 -3.52 -0.41 4.61
CA ALA A 82 -2.65 0.15 5.63
C ALA A 82 -2.96 -0.44 7.01
N PHE A 83 -1.94 -0.94 7.70
CA PHE A 83 -2.06 -1.54 9.03
C PHE A 83 -1.12 -0.87 10.01
N SER A 84 -1.63 -0.54 11.18
CA SER A 84 -0.86 -0.04 12.33
C SER A 84 -0.85 -1.02 13.49
N SER A 85 -1.34 -2.24 13.27
CA SER A 85 -1.39 -3.27 14.30
C SER A 85 -0.05 -3.98 14.41
N LYS A 86 0.29 -4.41 15.62
CA LYS A 86 1.53 -5.14 15.91
C LYS A 86 1.71 -6.38 15.04
N GLU A 87 0.62 -7.08 14.70
CA GLU A 87 0.65 -8.34 13.97
C GLU A 87 1.42 -8.25 12.64
N LEU A 88 1.32 -7.10 11.96
CA LEU A 88 2.00 -6.85 10.68
C LEU A 88 3.24 -5.97 10.82
N LEU A 89 3.44 -5.27 11.93
CA LEU A 89 4.57 -4.36 12.17
C LEU A 89 5.80 -5.05 12.78
N HIS A 90 6.07 -6.28 12.34
CA HIS A 90 7.28 -7.01 12.73
C HIS A 90 8.22 -7.19 11.54
N PHE A 91 9.47 -6.78 11.69
CA PHE A 91 10.50 -6.93 10.66
C PHE A 91 11.70 -7.67 11.25
N ASN A 92 11.98 -8.88 10.78
CA ASN A 92 13.11 -9.69 11.23
C ASN A 92 13.29 -9.73 12.77
N GLY A 93 12.18 -9.97 13.48
CA GLY A 93 12.14 -10.10 14.94
C GLY A 93 12.16 -8.79 15.72
N ILE A 94 12.27 -7.63 15.06
CA ILE A 94 12.05 -6.33 15.73
C ILE A 94 10.58 -5.93 15.60
N ASP A 95 10.07 -5.32 16.67
CA ASP A 95 8.78 -4.65 16.70
C ASP A 95 8.95 -3.22 16.19
N LEU A 96 8.04 -2.79 15.33
CA LEU A 96 8.00 -1.46 14.73
C LEU A 96 6.72 -0.71 15.10
N GLU A 97 5.90 -1.24 16.02
CA GLU A 97 4.79 -0.48 16.60
C GLU A 97 5.32 0.78 17.29
N GLY A 98 4.68 1.90 17.03
CA GLY A 98 5.07 3.17 17.60
C GLY A 98 4.17 4.29 17.12
N LYS A 99 4.07 5.36 17.90
CA LYS A 99 3.36 6.57 17.51
C LYS A 99 4.03 7.80 18.09
N ASN A 100 3.93 8.90 17.38
CA ASN A 100 4.19 10.23 17.91
C ASN A 100 2.87 10.99 18.09
N ASN A 101 2.94 12.30 18.34
CA ASN A 101 1.75 13.11 18.61
C ASN A 101 0.79 13.25 17.40
N LYS A 102 1.27 13.00 16.16
CA LYS A 102 0.49 13.19 14.93
C LYS A 102 0.26 11.90 14.15
N ASN A 103 1.21 10.98 14.20
CA ASN A 103 1.27 9.83 13.32
C ASN A 103 1.52 8.55 14.11
N ILE A 104 1.02 7.45 13.55
CA ILE A 104 1.25 6.08 14.01
C ILE A 104 2.04 5.34 12.94
N ASN A 105 3.02 4.55 13.35
CA ASN A 105 3.76 3.68 12.46
C ASN A 105 2.78 2.74 11.74
N LYS A 106 3.09 2.43 10.49
CA LYS A 106 2.21 1.58 9.68
C LYS A 106 2.97 0.88 8.58
N VAL A 107 2.44 -0.26 8.18
CA VAL A 107 2.80 -0.94 6.94
C VAL A 107 1.68 -0.77 5.94
N LEU A 108 2.04 -0.46 4.70
CA LEU A 108 1.14 -0.41 3.57
C LEU A 108 1.49 -1.57 2.65
N LEU A 109 0.50 -2.39 2.34
CA LEU A 109 0.61 -3.47 1.38
C LEU A 109 -0.06 -3.01 0.09
N HIS A 110 0.73 -2.84 -0.97
CA HIS A 110 0.25 -2.45 -2.29
C HIS A 110 0.12 -3.70 -3.16
N PHE A 111 -1.10 -4.01 -3.60
CA PHE A 111 -1.41 -5.23 -4.33
C PHE A 111 -2.23 -4.94 -5.58
N GLY A 112 -2.11 -5.78 -6.61
CA GLY A 112 -2.76 -5.55 -7.89
C GLY A 112 -4.27 -5.70 -7.81
N LYS A 113 -4.97 -4.75 -8.43
CA LYS A 113 -6.40 -4.81 -8.68
C LYS A 113 -6.62 -4.65 -10.18
N VAL A 114 -6.77 -5.76 -10.86
CA VAL A 114 -6.98 -5.83 -12.30
C VAL A 114 -8.45 -5.54 -12.58
N ASP A 115 -8.69 -4.42 -13.25
CA ASP A 115 -10.03 -4.06 -13.71
C ASP A 115 -10.50 -5.07 -14.77
N GLN A 116 -11.74 -5.55 -14.65
CA GLN A 116 -12.27 -6.58 -15.56
C GLN A 116 -12.57 -6.04 -16.96
N GLU A 117 -12.83 -4.74 -17.11
CA GLU A 117 -13.15 -4.11 -18.39
C GLU A 117 -11.89 -3.62 -19.11
N ILE A 118 -10.97 -3.01 -18.35
CA ILE A 118 -9.78 -2.33 -18.89
C ILE A 118 -8.56 -3.28 -18.92
N GLY A 119 -8.53 -4.29 -18.05
CA GLY A 119 -7.36 -5.13 -17.83
C GLY A 119 -6.28 -4.41 -16.99
N PRO A 120 -5.05 -4.96 -16.94
CA PRO A 120 -3.98 -4.36 -16.17
C PRO A 120 -3.53 -3.03 -16.78
N LEU A 121 -3.29 -2.03 -15.92
CA LEU A 121 -2.74 -0.72 -16.27
C LEU A 121 -1.21 -0.78 -16.46
N ALA A 122 -0.54 -1.70 -15.77
CA ALA A 122 0.90 -1.91 -15.75
C ALA A 122 1.21 -3.42 -15.68
N ASN A 123 2.16 -3.85 -14.84
CA ASN A 123 2.43 -5.28 -14.60
C ASN A 123 1.74 -5.85 -13.35
N GLU A 124 0.75 -5.16 -12.80
CA GLU A 124 -0.02 -5.67 -11.68
C GLU A 124 -0.82 -6.92 -12.06
N LYS A 125 -1.03 -7.78 -11.07
CA LYS A 125 -1.85 -8.99 -11.19
C LYS A 125 -2.78 -9.06 -10.00
N GLU A 126 -3.97 -9.61 -10.21
CA GLU A 126 -5.02 -9.66 -9.20
C GLU A 126 -4.49 -10.28 -7.90
N ASP A 127 -4.69 -9.56 -6.79
CA ASP A 127 -4.31 -9.95 -5.43
C ASP A 127 -2.80 -10.19 -5.20
N GLU A 128 -1.92 -9.97 -6.17
CA GLU A 128 -0.46 -10.09 -5.97
C GLU A 128 0.11 -8.82 -5.34
N LEU A 129 0.90 -8.98 -4.28
CA LEU A 129 1.65 -7.89 -3.65
C LEU A 129 2.70 -7.35 -4.64
N GLY A 130 2.57 -6.09 -5.05
CA GLY A 130 3.56 -5.39 -5.88
C GLY A 130 4.67 -4.71 -5.08
N MET A 131 4.33 -4.17 -3.90
CA MET A 131 5.25 -3.48 -3.01
C MET A 131 4.70 -3.51 -1.58
N TYR A 132 5.57 -3.55 -0.57
CA TYR A 132 5.19 -3.07 0.76
C TYR A 132 6.01 -1.84 1.15
N GLN A 133 5.38 -0.97 1.93
CA GLN A 133 5.95 0.26 2.43
C GLN A 133 5.83 0.29 3.96
N LEU A 134 6.90 0.62 4.66
CA LEU A 134 6.87 0.97 6.08
C LEU A 134 6.94 2.48 6.21
N ASP A 135 6.00 3.05 6.96
CA ASP A 135 6.02 4.43 7.42
C ASP A 135 6.31 4.44 8.91
N ILE A 136 7.50 4.91 9.28
CA ILE A 136 7.98 5.00 10.65
C ILE A 136 8.13 6.47 11.04
N TYR A 137 7.52 6.86 12.15
CA TYR A 137 7.44 8.25 12.63
C TYR A 137 8.11 8.44 13.99
N THR A 138 8.76 7.40 14.51
CA THR A 138 9.40 7.34 15.81
C THR A 138 10.89 7.02 15.66
N GLU A 139 11.71 7.61 16.53
CA GLU A 139 13.18 7.55 16.42
C GLU A 139 13.73 6.16 16.79
N GLU A 140 13.14 5.52 17.80
CA GLU A 140 13.53 4.20 18.30
C GLU A 140 13.34 3.12 17.22
N GLU A 141 12.11 2.98 16.71
CA GLU A 141 11.77 1.99 15.68
C GLU A 141 12.51 2.25 14.37
N LYS A 142 12.74 3.52 13.99
CA LYS A 142 13.56 3.83 12.81
C LYS A 142 15.00 3.38 12.99
N THR A 143 15.59 3.62 14.16
CA THR A 143 16.98 3.23 14.44
C THR A 143 17.11 1.71 14.45
N ALA A 144 16.15 1.03 15.10
CA ALA A 144 16.07 -0.43 15.09
C ALA A 144 15.95 -0.99 13.67
N LEU A 145 15.10 -0.41 12.82
CA LEU A 145 14.92 -0.81 11.42
C LEU A 145 16.22 -0.65 10.62
N PHE A 146 16.86 0.52 10.69
CA PHE A 146 18.08 0.80 9.93
C PHE A 146 19.23 -0.13 10.35
N ASP A 147 19.40 -0.35 11.65
CA ASP A 147 20.39 -1.30 12.17
C ASP A 147 20.09 -2.74 11.74
N ASN A 148 18.81 -3.14 11.74
CA ASN A 148 18.41 -4.46 11.29
C ASN A 148 18.68 -4.66 9.80
N LEU A 149 18.38 -3.66 8.95
CA LEU A 149 18.69 -3.67 7.53
C LEU A 149 20.20 -3.82 7.29
N ASN A 150 21.04 -3.05 7.99
CA ASN A 150 22.49 -3.15 7.88
C ASN A 150 23.05 -4.50 8.35
N LYS A 151 22.43 -5.12 9.36
CA LYS A 151 22.82 -6.45 9.85
C LYS A 151 22.41 -7.56 8.88
N THR A 152 21.22 -7.47 8.30
CA THR A 152 20.64 -8.55 7.47
C THR A 152 21.04 -8.47 6.00
N LEU A 153 21.04 -7.27 5.43
CA LEU A 153 21.33 -7.01 4.03
C LEU A 153 22.76 -6.55 3.80
N GLN A 154 23.56 -6.45 4.88
CA GLN A 154 24.92 -5.90 4.89
C GLN A 154 24.91 -4.40 4.52
N LYS A 155 26.00 -3.90 3.92
CA LYS A 155 26.12 -2.50 3.54
C LYS A 155 25.16 -2.16 2.39
N PRO A 156 24.50 -0.98 2.40
CA PRO A 156 23.76 -0.51 1.24
C PRO A 156 24.66 -0.44 0.00
N THR A 157 24.05 -0.75 -1.14
CA THR A 157 24.66 -0.60 -2.47
C THR A 157 24.83 0.87 -2.87
N PHE A 158 24.02 1.75 -2.28
CA PHE A 158 24.11 3.19 -2.42
C PHE A 158 23.57 3.84 -1.15
N ASP A 159 24.27 4.85 -0.64
CA ASP A 159 23.85 5.68 0.48
C ASP A 159 24.28 7.13 0.28
N THR A 160 23.43 8.08 0.64
CA THR A 160 23.73 9.51 0.56
C THR A 160 22.88 10.32 1.53
N ILE A 161 23.35 11.52 1.85
CA ILE A 161 22.59 12.55 2.54
C ILE A 161 22.37 13.71 1.57
N ARG A 162 21.12 14.12 1.40
CA ARG A 162 20.72 15.32 0.69
C ARG A 162 20.31 16.39 1.67
N GLU A 163 20.83 17.58 1.47
CA GLU A 163 20.43 18.77 2.21
C GLU A 163 19.90 19.81 1.25
N GLY A 164 18.85 20.51 1.67
CA GLY A 164 18.18 21.51 0.87
C GLY A 164 17.24 22.33 1.73
N PHE A 165 16.23 22.90 1.08
CA PHE A 165 15.15 23.57 1.78
C PHE A 165 13.84 22.99 1.29
N GLU A 166 12.87 22.91 2.19
CA GLU A 166 11.50 22.58 1.84
C GLU A 166 10.96 23.60 0.83
N SER A 167 10.05 23.14 -0.04
CA SER A 167 9.31 24.01 -0.93
C SER A 167 7.82 23.75 -0.76
N GLU A 168 7.03 24.81 -0.84
CA GLU A 168 5.57 24.78 -0.75
C GLU A 168 4.98 25.20 -2.10
N ILE A 169 3.77 24.75 -2.40
CA ILE A 169 3.03 25.20 -3.58
C ILE A 169 2.01 26.24 -3.14
N ARG A 170 2.08 27.44 -3.70
CA ARG A 170 1.08 28.50 -3.53
C ARG A 170 0.77 29.09 -4.89
N ASP A 171 -0.51 29.20 -5.24
CA ASP A 171 -0.96 29.78 -6.51
C ASP A 171 -0.31 29.14 -7.75
N ASN A 172 -0.12 27.81 -7.73
CA ASN A 172 0.60 27.01 -8.73
C ASN A 172 2.10 27.34 -8.90
N GLU A 173 2.70 28.11 -8.00
CA GLU A 173 4.13 28.39 -7.97
C GLU A 173 4.82 27.60 -6.85
N ILE A 174 6.05 27.15 -7.12
CA ILE A 174 6.91 26.49 -6.12
C ILE A 174 7.68 27.56 -5.37
N ILE A 175 7.36 27.75 -4.09
CA ILE A 175 8.02 28.70 -3.20
C ILE A 175 8.94 27.95 -2.27
N LYS A 176 10.24 28.24 -2.35
CA LYS A 176 11.23 27.69 -1.42
C LYS A 176 11.06 28.34 -0.04
N THR A 177 10.94 27.53 1.00
CA THR A 177 10.85 28.02 2.39
C THR A 177 12.25 28.20 2.99
N HIS A 178 12.30 28.71 4.22
CA HIS A 178 13.54 28.79 5.00
C HIS A 178 13.80 27.52 5.83
N ASN A 179 12.90 26.54 5.79
CA ASN A 179 13.06 25.31 6.56
C ASN A 179 14.07 24.42 5.85
N LYS A 180 15.16 24.07 6.55
CA LYS A 180 16.14 23.15 5.99
C LYS A 180 15.54 21.75 5.95
N LEU A 181 15.74 21.10 4.83
CA LEU A 181 15.32 19.73 4.58
C LEU A 181 16.57 18.86 4.55
N ARG A 182 16.59 17.78 5.32
CA ARG A 182 17.60 16.73 5.24
C ARG A 182 16.91 15.42 4.87
N GLN A 183 17.39 14.78 3.82
CA GLN A 183 16.96 13.45 3.41
C GLN A 183 18.14 12.49 3.43
N GLU A 184 18.03 11.40 4.18
CA GLU A 184 19.02 10.33 4.21
C GLU A 184 18.48 9.14 3.45
N VAL A 185 19.19 8.74 2.40
CA VAL A 185 18.78 7.70 1.47
C VAL A 185 19.74 6.54 1.56
N ALA A 186 19.21 5.33 1.62
CA ALA A 186 19.99 4.10 1.54
C ALA A 186 19.25 3.06 0.71
N ILE A 187 19.99 2.32 -0.12
CA ILE A 187 19.45 1.35 -1.06
C ILE A 187 20.17 0.03 -0.89
N TRP A 188 19.44 -1.01 -0.52
CA TRP A 188 19.94 -2.38 -0.53
C TRP A 188 19.32 -3.18 -1.67
N LYS A 189 20.09 -4.13 -2.18
CA LYS A 189 19.64 -5.14 -3.14
C LYS A 189 19.91 -6.51 -2.56
N ASN A 190 18.88 -7.34 -2.50
CA ASN A 190 19.00 -8.74 -2.10
C ASN A 190 18.25 -9.62 -3.09
N LYS A 191 19.01 -10.40 -3.87
CA LYS A 191 18.49 -11.11 -5.05
C LYS A 191 17.74 -10.13 -5.95
N ASP A 192 16.46 -10.36 -6.18
CA ASP A 192 15.60 -9.53 -7.03
C ASP A 192 14.88 -8.43 -6.25
N MET A 193 14.97 -8.41 -4.91
CA MET A 193 14.31 -7.43 -4.06
C MET A 193 15.18 -6.19 -3.87
N LEU A 194 14.55 -5.03 -3.96
CA LEU A 194 15.11 -3.73 -3.63
C LEU A 194 14.49 -3.22 -2.34
N TYR A 195 15.33 -2.62 -1.50
CA TYR A 195 14.95 -1.96 -0.26
C TYR A 195 15.41 -0.52 -0.37
N TYR A 196 14.48 0.39 -0.66
CA TYR A 196 14.75 1.82 -0.77
C TYR A 196 14.29 2.50 0.52
N TYR A 197 15.24 3.01 1.29
CA TYR A 197 15.03 3.72 2.54
C TYR A 197 15.21 5.21 2.34
N CYS A 198 14.31 6.01 2.90
CA CYS A 198 14.39 7.46 2.91
C CYS A 198 13.93 8.02 4.26
N GLU A 199 14.86 8.52 5.06
CA GLU A 199 14.55 9.35 6.22
C GLU A 199 14.41 10.81 5.76
N THR A 200 13.38 11.52 6.23
CA THR A 200 13.13 12.92 5.94
C THR A 200 12.99 13.69 7.25
N LYS A 201 13.83 14.72 7.41
CA LYS A 201 13.82 15.65 8.55
C LYS A 201 13.69 17.08 8.02
N ILE A 202 12.82 17.86 8.65
CA ILE A 202 12.63 19.28 8.34
C ILE A 202 12.92 20.08 9.61
N ASP A 203 13.88 21.00 9.52
CA ASP A 203 14.23 21.91 10.62
C ASP A 203 12.99 22.68 11.09
N ASN A 204 12.84 22.81 12.41
CA ASN A 204 11.71 23.46 13.07
C ASN A 204 10.33 22.82 12.82
N ARG A 205 10.27 21.65 12.19
CA ARG A 205 9.04 20.84 12.02
C ARG A 205 9.28 19.37 12.43
N PRO A 206 9.65 19.11 13.70
CA PRO A 206 9.95 17.75 14.16
C PRO A 206 8.78 16.78 14.01
N ASP A 207 7.54 17.28 14.07
CA ASP A 207 6.35 16.45 13.90
C ASP A 207 6.11 15.97 12.46
N GLU A 208 6.80 16.55 11.47
CA GLU A 208 6.77 16.14 10.05
C GLU A 208 7.89 15.15 9.71
N TYR A 209 8.65 14.74 10.72
CA TYR A 209 9.60 13.64 10.60
C TYR A 209 8.92 12.38 10.06
N ARG A 210 9.57 11.75 9.09
CA ARG A 210 9.15 10.47 8.53
C ARG A 210 10.34 9.66 8.06
N CYS A 211 10.25 8.36 8.23
CA CYS A 211 11.16 7.37 7.68
C CYS A 211 10.32 6.39 6.85
N ASN A 212 10.62 6.30 5.56
CA ASN A 212 9.94 5.38 4.66
C ASN A 212 10.90 4.28 4.22
N LEU A 213 10.46 3.02 4.28
CA LEU A 213 11.12 1.90 3.60
C LEU A 213 10.17 1.35 2.55
N PHE A 214 10.61 1.31 1.30
CA PHE A 214 9.88 0.71 0.19
C PHE A 214 10.57 -0.57 -0.26
N VAL A 215 9.81 -1.64 -0.39
CA VAL A 215 10.34 -2.94 -0.76
C VAL A 215 9.61 -3.48 -1.99
N PHE A 216 10.33 -3.54 -3.12
CA PHE A 216 9.78 -3.83 -4.44
C PHE A 216 10.82 -4.52 -5.35
N LYS A 217 10.42 -4.93 -6.57
CA LYS A 217 11.34 -5.52 -7.57
C LYS A 217 11.35 -4.79 -8.92
N ASN A 218 10.23 -4.19 -9.33
CA ASN A 218 10.02 -3.80 -10.72
C ASN A 218 10.27 -2.32 -10.99
N LYS A 219 10.57 -1.99 -12.25
CA LYS A 219 10.86 -0.62 -12.70
C LYS A 219 9.69 0.33 -12.50
N GLU A 220 8.46 -0.15 -12.63
CA GLU A 220 7.25 0.67 -12.46
C GLU A 220 7.13 1.26 -11.06
N TRP A 221 7.47 0.48 -10.03
CA TRP A 221 7.52 0.98 -8.65
C TRP A 221 8.59 2.05 -8.48
N LYS A 222 9.78 1.82 -9.06
CA LYS A 222 10.85 2.82 -9.09
C LYS A 222 10.38 4.13 -9.76
N ASP A 223 9.72 4.03 -10.90
CA ASP A 223 9.26 5.18 -11.66
C ASP A 223 8.10 5.90 -10.93
N LEU A 224 7.19 5.17 -10.29
CA LEU A 224 6.12 5.71 -9.44
C LEU A 224 6.71 6.50 -8.25
N LEU A 225 7.66 5.92 -7.53
CA LEU A 225 8.30 6.58 -6.39
C LEU A 225 9.08 7.83 -6.84
N LYS A 226 9.73 7.77 -8.01
CA LYS A 226 10.42 8.92 -8.59
C LYS A 226 9.45 10.03 -8.95
N GLY A 227 8.30 9.70 -9.55
CA GLY A 227 7.20 10.64 -9.80
C GLY A 227 6.61 11.22 -8.52
N SER A 228 6.69 10.48 -7.42
CA SER A 228 6.24 10.90 -6.08
C SER A 228 7.28 11.76 -5.34
N GLY A 229 8.42 12.06 -5.97
CA GLY A 229 9.44 12.96 -5.43
C GLY A 229 10.50 12.29 -4.55
N TYR A 230 10.57 10.96 -4.52
CA TYR A 230 11.66 10.27 -3.82
C TYR A 230 12.99 10.41 -4.58
N PRO A 231 14.07 10.88 -3.92
CA PRO A 231 15.36 11.12 -4.57
C PRO A 231 16.13 9.84 -4.90
N ASP A 232 17.19 9.97 -5.71
CA ASP A 232 18.22 8.92 -5.95
C ASP A 232 17.73 7.58 -6.50
N LEU A 233 16.47 7.46 -6.90
CA LEU A 233 15.95 6.25 -7.54
C LEU A 233 16.64 5.95 -8.88
N ASP A 234 17.28 6.95 -9.51
CA ASP A 234 18.15 6.74 -10.69
C ASP A 234 19.38 5.87 -10.41
N LYS A 235 19.77 5.71 -9.13
CA LYS A 235 20.88 4.84 -8.71
C LYS A 235 20.52 3.36 -8.69
N ILE A 236 19.23 3.04 -8.79
CA ILE A 236 18.76 1.67 -8.88
C ILE A 236 18.89 1.17 -10.32
N SER A 237 19.84 0.27 -10.54
CA SER A 237 19.92 -0.55 -11.75
C SER A 237 19.01 -1.77 -11.62
N LEU A 238 17.93 -1.75 -12.39
CA LEU A 238 16.94 -2.83 -12.54
C LEU A 238 17.15 -3.55 -13.85
#